data_AF-A0A0D3LKU5-F1
#
_entry.id   AF-A0A0D3LKU5-F1
#
_cell.length_a   1.000
_cell.length_b   1.000
_cell.length_c   1.000
_cell.angle_alpha   90.00
_cell.angle_beta   90.00
_cell.angle_gamma   90.00
#
_symmetry.space_group_name_H-M   'P 1'
#
loop_
_entity.id
_entity.type
_entity.pdbx_description
1 polymer ?
#
loop_
_entity_poly.entity_id
_entity_poly.type
_entity_poly.pdbx_seq_one_letter_code
_entity_poly.pdbx_strand_id
1 'polypeptide(L)' 'MNQKAAAMEIFEFIEIWYNRTRLHSSLGYRTPAQMEQLLKSKPLAA' A
#
# COMPACT_ATOMS: atom_id res chain seq x y z
N MET A 1 -15.58 -18.88 13.91
CA MET A 1 -15.54 -17.47 13.45
C MET A 1 -16.89 -17.12 12.84
N ASN A 2 -17.42 -15.93 13.12
CA ASN A 2 -18.62 -15.42 12.42
C ASN A 2 -18.18 -14.67 11.14
N GLN A 3 -19.06 -14.53 10.14
CA GLN A 3 -18.72 -13.89 8.85
C GLN A 3 -18.19 -12.46 9.00
N LYS A 4 -18.69 -11.70 9.98
CA LYS A 4 -18.24 -10.33 10.24
C LYS A 4 -16.78 -10.29 10.71
N ALA A 5 -16.38 -11.20 11.60
CA ALA A 5 -15.01 -11.31 12.08
C ALA A 5 -14.05 -11.67 10.94
N ALA A 6 -14.43 -12.60 10.05
CA ALA A 6 -13.62 -12.96 8.89
C ALA A 6 -13.46 -11.78 7.90
N ALA A 7 -14.53 -11.02 7.66
CA ALA A 7 -14.45 -9.83 6.82
C ALA A 7 -13.50 -8.76 7.40
N MET A 8 -13.52 -8.57 8.72
CA MET A 8 -12.62 -7.63 9.41
C MET A 8 -11.16 -8.07 9.31
N GLU A 9 -10.87 -9.35 9.50
CA GLU A 9 -9.51 -9.88 9.41
C GLU A 9 -8.94 -9.74 7.99
N ILE A 10 -9.76 -10.01 6.97
CA ILE A 10 -9.38 -9.79 5.56
C ILE A 10 -9.15 -8.31 5.28
N PHE A 11 -10.02 -7.43 5.78
CA PHE A 11 -9.88 -5.98 5.62
C PHE A 11 -8.57 -5.48 6.24
N GLU A 12 -8.26 -5.91 7.46
CA GLU A 12 -7.03 -5.55 8.17
C GLU A 12 -5.79 -6.03 7.40
N PHE A 13 -5.81 -7.27 6.91
CA PHE A 13 -4.75 -7.80 6.08
C PHE A 13 -4.56 -6.97 4.79
N ILE A 14 -5.64 -6.63 4.09
CA ILE A 14 -5.59 -5.87 2.84
C ILE A 14 -4.98 -4.47 3.09
N GLU A 15 -5.48 -3.75 4.09
CA GLU A 15 -5.11 -2.34 4.31
C GLU A 15 -3.73 -2.19 4.96
N ILE A 16 -3.43 -2.99 5.97
CA ILE A 16 -2.21 -2.81 6.78
C ILE A 16 -1.03 -3.58 6.21
N TRP A 17 -1.26 -4.73 5.56
CA TRP A 17 -0.16 -5.55 5.08
C TRP A 17 -0.06 -5.56 3.56
N TYR A 18 -1.10 -5.99 2.85
CA TYR A 18 -1.03 -6.22 1.42
C TYR A 18 -0.81 -4.92 0.63
N ASN A 19 -1.66 -3.91 0.81
CA ASN A 19 -1.56 -2.63 0.09
C ASN A 19 -0.24 -1.91 0.38
N ARG A 20 0.35 -2.12 1.57
CA ARG A 20 1.61 -1.49 1.97
C ARG A 20 2.85 -2.16 1.41
N THR A 21 2.80 -3.48 1.18
CA THR A 21 3.96 -4.28 0.75
C THR A 21 3.92 -4.70 -0.72
N ARG A 22 2.76 -4.63 -1.37
CA ARG A 22 2.61 -5.03 -2.77
C ARG A 22 3.45 -4.17 -3.71
N LEU A 23 4.11 -4.82 -4.66
CA LEU A 23 4.76 -4.14 -5.79
C LEU A 23 3.74 -3.85 -6.89
N HIS A 24 3.78 -2.64 -7.41
CA HIS A 24 2.91 -2.21 -8.51
C HIS A 24 3.76 -1.95 -9.76
N SER A 25 3.46 -2.65 -10.86
CA SER A 25 4.14 -2.44 -12.15
C SER A 25 3.99 -0.99 -12.64
N SER A 26 2.82 -0.38 -12.41
CA SER A 26 2.58 1.05 -12.70
C SER A 26 3.42 2.01 -11.86
N LEU A 27 3.92 1.58 -10.69
CA LEU A 27 4.85 2.34 -9.85
C LEU A 27 6.32 1.99 -10.16
N GLY A 28 6.58 1.27 -11.25
CA GLY A 28 7.92 0.80 -11.59
C GLY A 28 8.43 -0.26 -10.61
N TYR A 29 7.55 -1.17 -10.19
CA TYR A 29 7.84 -2.22 -9.21
C TYR A 29 8.28 -1.67 -7.85
N ARG A 30 7.57 -0.65 -7.38
CA ARG A 30 7.71 -0.08 -6.04
C ARG A 30 6.43 -0.28 -5.25
N THR A 31 6.57 -0.26 -3.92
CA THR A 31 5.41 -0.19 -3.03
C THR A 31 4.83 1.23 -3.00
N PRO A 32 3.57 1.41 -2.61
CA PRO A 32 2.99 2.75 -2.42
C PRO A 32 3.82 3.61 -1.48
N ALA A 33 4.30 3.05 -0.36
CA ALA A 33 5.16 3.76 0.59
C ALA A 33 6.48 4.24 -0.03
N GLN A 34 7.13 3.40 -0.85
CA GLN A 34 8.35 3.80 -1.58
C GLN A 34 8.07 4.90 -2.61
N MET A 35 6.91 4.84 -3.28
CA MET A 35 6.50 5.88 -4.21
C MET A 35 6.25 7.21 -3.48
N GLU A 36 5.58 7.19 -2.34
CA GLU A 36 5.38 8.40 -1.51
C GLU A 36 6.71 9.02 -1.07
N GLN A 37 7.67 8.19 -0.64
CA GLN A 37 9.03 8.68 -0.29
C GLN A 37 9.72 9.32 -1.50
N LEU A 38 9.63 8.69 -2.66
CA LEU A 38 10.20 9.22 -3.90
C LEU A 38 9.58 10.60 -4.24
N LEU A 39 8.26 10.72 -4.15
CA LEU A 39 7.53 11.98 -4.39
C LEU A 39 7.90 13.07 -3.39
N LYS A 40 8.12 12.72 -2.12
CA LYS A 40 8.59 13.66 -1.09
C LYS A 40 10.04 14.12 -1.30
N SER A 41 10.88 13.23 -1.83
CA SER A 41 12.31 13.49 -2.05
C SER A 41 12.61 14.26 -3.33
N LYS A 42 11.77 14.15 -4.36
CA LYS A 42 11.88 15.01 -5.54
C LYS A 42 11.46 16.42 -5.13
N PRO A 43 12.29 17.45 -5.33
CA PRO A 43 11.78 18.80 -5.26
C PRO A 43 10.67 18.91 -6.29
N LEU A 44 9.50 19.43 -5.90
CA LEU A 44 8.49 19.86 -6.85
C LEU A 44 9.22 20.74 -7.85
N ALA A 45 9.35 20.28 -9.09
CA ALA A 45 9.87 21.13 -10.15
C ALA A 45 8.89 22.31 -10.23
N ALA A 46 9.38 23.49 -9.82
CA ALA A 46 8.69 24.76 -9.95
C ALA A 46 8.64 25.19 -11.41
#